data_AF-A0A897NG78-F1
#
_entry.id   AF-A0A897NG78-F1
#
_cell.length_a   1.000
_cell.length_b   1.000
_cell.length_c   1.000
_cell.angle_alpha   90.00
_cell.angle_beta   90.00
_cell.angle_gamma   90.00
#
_symmetry.space_group_name_H-M   'P 1'
#
loop_
_entity.id
_entity.type
_entity.pdbx_description
1 polymer ?
#
loop_
_entity_poly.entity_id
_entity_poly.type
_entity_poly.pdbx_seq_one_letter_code
_entity_poly.pdbx_strand_id
1 'polypeptide(L)'
;MSDRQSKAEVWNAWVRKTILSDIQSAATPDPVAMVDDSGSDLSMTDEYDTYRLGRGSGDYLYMLYLLDEPVDGPFDVIPVYIGETSNVASRLMNHFRKLRDALPISEWEDDGSWGSYGKYDHIATVYEKSASQLYAWVVNVDDIETGPYGYPTYRHELEGKLVGLVHSLSRFDRVFANRDFVPNRVPHEMGKVGHEWVDEDNKSLNKEAARLAELPAEKVTAENKTELWYEWVEKTICRDINDPEEADPIPLFETDEDLVVETKTLGSSTVLKRSDAIDERIRREGKRCVHRNGVKEGESGLLYVLFQLNSANPSPTDVVPRYIGKGEAYGKKNELSANFEEIAKDRNGTRSFARWGDGSYWHVGELSETVFGEDSKKLSWASELFEQGTRQLKEQTYLWIRAWDPEAYPGPYGYPAYLAEVEPLLVGLAYEVWPEYLLNHNEVPDDAPANSREFEFRPVDEGY
;
A
#
# COMPACT_ATOMS: atom_id res chain seq x y z
N MET A 1 -10.41 -26.41 18.45
CA MET A 1 -9.91 -25.14 17.91
C MET A 1 -9.20 -25.52 16.63
N SER A 2 -9.70 -25.10 15.47
CA SER A 2 -8.95 -25.31 14.22
C SER A 2 -7.85 -24.27 14.22
N ASP A 3 -6.59 -24.68 14.42
CA ASP A 3 -5.45 -23.78 14.29
C ASP A 3 -5.46 -23.19 12.89
N ARG A 4 -5.51 -21.86 12.81
CA ARG A 4 -5.41 -21.14 11.55
C ARG A 4 -3.96 -21.24 11.08
N GLN A 5 -3.77 -21.43 9.78
CA GLN A 5 -2.44 -21.51 9.17
C GLN A 5 -1.62 -20.25 9.47
N SER A 6 -0.35 -20.39 9.79
CA SER A 6 0.62 -19.30 9.83
C SER A 6 0.82 -18.65 8.45
N LYS A 7 1.32 -17.41 8.38
CA LYS A 7 1.69 -16.78 7.09
C LYS A 7 2.71 -17.63 6.30
N ALA A 8 3.59 -18.37 6.98
CA ALA A 8 4.50 -19.33 6.34
C ALA A 8 3.75 -20.50 5.68
N GLU A 9 2.71 -21.04 6.31
CA GLU A 9 1.85 -22.08 5.71
C GLU A 9 1.00 -21.54 4.57
N VAL A 10 0.53 -20.29 4.67
CA VAL A 10 -0.17 -19.58 3.58
C VAL A 10 0.75 -19.44 2.36
N TRP A 11 1.99 -18.98 2.55
CA TRP A 11 2.99 -18.90 1.49
C TRP A 11 3.26 -20.27 0.86
N ASN A 12 3.46 -21.31 1.68
CA ASN A 12 3.67 -22.67 1.21
C ASN A 12 2.52 -23.15 0.33
N ALA A 13 1.27 -22.97 0.79
CA ALA A 13 0.10 -23.38 0.04
C ALA A 13 -0.01 -22.63 -1.30
N TRP A 14 0.20 -21.31 -1.27
CA TRP A 14 0.16 -20.45 -2.44
C TRP A 14 1.18 -20.89 -3.50
N VAL A 15 2.46 -20.97 -3.13
CA VAL A 15 3.54 -21.33 -4.05
C VAL A 15 3.39 -22.74 -4.60
N ARG A 16 2.92 -23.71 -3.81
CA ARG A 16 2.62 -25.07 -4.31
C ARG A 16 1.53 -25.07 -5.39
N LYS A 17 0.47 -24.29 -5.18
CA LYS A 17 -0.67 -24.23 -6.12
C LYS A 17 -0.33 -23.46 -7.40
N THR A 18 0.65 -22.55 -7.34
CA THR A 18 1.01 -21.63 -8.42
C THR A 18 2.39 -21.94 -8.98
N ILE A 19 3.41 -21.20 -8.55
CA ILE A 19 4.76 -21.19 -9.12
C ILE A 19 5.38 -22.59 -9.23
N LEU A 20 5.31 -23.40 -8.17
CA LEU A 20 5.87 -24.76 -8.22
C LEU A 20 5.09 -25.69 -9.14
N SER A 21 3.77 -25.51 -9.22
CA SER A 21 2.96 -26.27 -10.17
C SER A 21 3.37 -25.96 -11.61
N ASP A 22 3.69 -24.70 -11.91
CA ASP A 22 4.17 -24.30 -13.23
C ASP A 22 5.58 -24.87 -13.49
N ILE A 23 6.53 -24.67 -12.57
CA ILE A 23 7.91 -25.21 -12.67
C ILE A 23 7.92 -26.72 -12.90
N GLN A 24 7.01 -27.48 -12.27
CA GLN A 24 6.96 -28.93 -12.39
C GLN A 24 6.17 -29.41 -13.62
N SER A 25 5.43 -28.51 -14.27
CA SER A 25 4.57 -28.83 -15.39
C SER A 25 5.30 -28.69 -16.71
N ALA A 26 5.39 -29.79 -17.47
CA ALA A 26 5.92 -29.78 -18.84
C ALA A 26 5.06 -28.96 -19.82
N ALA A 27 3.89 -28.48 -19.40
CA ALA A 27 3.00 -27.63 -20.21
C ALA A 27 3.31 -26.14 -20.03
N THR A 28 4.16 -25.76 -19.08
CA THR A 28 4.59 -24.37 -18.89
C THR A 28 6.06 -24.22 -19.27
N PRO A 29 6.51 -23.01 -19.64
CA PRO A 29 7.90 -22.74 -19.95
C PRO A 29 8.76 -22.46 -18.71
N ASP A 30 8.18 -22.48 -17.50
CA ASP A 30 8.86 -22.13 -16.26
C ASP A 30 9.78 -23.27 -15.76
N PRO A 31 10.94 -22.94 -15.15
CA PRO A 31 11.45 -21.60 -14.85
C PRO A 31 12.11 -20.93 -16.08
N VAL A 32 11.90 -19.61 -16.24
CA VAL A 32 12.45 -18.84 -17.38
C VAL A 32 13.60 -17.94 -16.94
N ALA A 33 14.84 -18.31 -17.25
CA ALA A 33 16.03 -17.56 -16.87
C ALA A 33 16.09 -16.22 -17.62
N MET A 34 16.34 -15.12 -16.92
CA MET A 34 16.26 -13.76 -17.47
C MET A 34 17.56 -13.29 -18.15
N VAL A 35 18.70 -13.75 -17.65
CA VAL A 35 20.03 -13.22 -18.00
C VAL A 35 20.88 -14.32 -18.65
N ASP A 36 21.57 -13.99 -19.72
CA ASP A 36 22.68 -14.75 -20.30
C ASP A 36 23.97 -13.96 -20.08
N ASP A 37 24.84 -14.51 -19.23
CA ASP A 37 26.13 -13.99 -18.82
C ASP A 37 27.32 -14.74 -19.44
N SER A 38 27.07 -15.61 -20.43
CA SER A 38 28.11 -16.39 -21.12
C SER A 38 29.00 -15.55 -22.04
N GLY A 39 28.55 -14.33 -22.39
CA GLY A 39 29.24 -13.37 -23.25
C GLY A 39 30.10 -12.35 -22.49
N SER A 40 30.67 -11.39 -23.23
CA SER A 40 31.37 -10.24 -22.63
C SER A 40 30.44 -9.19 -22.03
N ASP A 41 29.20 -9.16 -22.49
CA ASP A 41 28.15 -8.25 -22.06
C ASP A 41 26.93 -9.05 -21.62
N LEU A 42 26.21 -8.54 -20.61
CA LEU A 42 24.95 -9.10 -20.16
C LEU A 42 23.89 -9.00 -21.27
N SER A 43 23.34 -10.15 -21.64
CA SER A 43 22.25 -10.25 -22.62
C SER A 43 21.03 -10.95 -22.03
N MET A 44 19.91 -10.87 -22.73
CA MET A 44 18.67 -11.54 -22.35
C MET A 44 18.65 -12.91 -23.03
N THR A 45 18.17 -13.94 -22.33
CA THR A 45 18.00 -15.28 -22.94
C THR A 45 16.91 -15.25 -24.03
N ASP A 46 17.02 -16.11 -25.03
CA ASP A 46 16.00 -16.27 -26.07
C ASP A 46 14.66 -16.77 -25.47
N GLU A 47 14.74 -17.60 -24.42
CA GLU A 47 13.59 -18.09 -23.67
C GLU A 47 12.83 -16.94 -23.00
N TYR A 48 13.53 -16.03 -22.33
CA TYR A 48 12.91 -14.87 -21.69
C TYR A 48 12.34 -13.88 -22.72
N ASP A 49 13.04 -13.65 -23.84
CA ASP A 49 12.54 -12.77 -24.89
C ASP A 49 11.25 -13.33 -25.51
N THR A 50 11.21 -14.64 -25.76
CA THR A 50 10.01 -15.34 -26.22
C THR A 50 8.89 -15.30 -25.17
N TYR A 51 9.23 -15.57 -23.90
CA TYR A 51 8.27 -15.58 -22.79
C TYR A 51 7.56 -14.23 -22.61
N ARG A 52 8.33 -13.13 -22.56
CA ARG A 52 7.75 -11.79 -22.38
C ARG A 52 6.91 -11.34 -23.59
N LEU A 53 7.29 -11.74 -24.81
CA LEU A 53 6.59 -11.36 -26.04
C LEU A 53 5.35 -12.23 -26.31
N GLY A 54 5.35 -13.48 -25.83
CA GLY A 54 4.23 -14.40 -25.94
C GLY A 54 3.05 -14.06 -25.01
N ARG A 55 3.28 -13.21 -24.00
CA ARG A 55 2.25 -12.70 -23.09
C ARG A 55 1.74 -11.36 -23.64
N GLY A 56 0.47 -11.32 -24.03
CA GLY A 56 -0.17 -10.15 -24.62
C GLY A 56 -0.52 -9.07 -23.59
N SER A 57 -1.62 -8.35 -23.85
CA SER A 57 -2.26 -7.48 -22.87
C SER A 57 -3.23 -8.29 -22.00
N GLY A 58 -3.31 -7.98 -20.72
CA GLY A 58 -4.16 -8.66 -19.74
C GLY A 58 -3.74 -8.25 -18.33
N ASP A 59 -4.45 -8.70 -17.30
CA ASP A 59 -4.10 -8.40 -15.91
C ASP A 59 -3.08 -9.41 -15.41
N TYR A 60 -1.80 -9.02 -15.37
CA TYR A 60 -0.74 -9.93 -14.96
C TYR A 60 -0.14 -9.57 -13.61
N LEU A 61 0.13 -10.61 -12.83
CA LEU A 61 1.10 -10.60 -11.75
C LEU A 61 2.40 -11.25 -12.27
N TYR A 62 3.55 -10.70 -11.90
CA TYR A 62 4.83 -11.34 -12.17
C TYR A 62 5.73 -11.32 -10.94
N MET A 63 6.66 -12.26 -10.91
CA MET A 63 7.68 -12.39 -9.88
C MET A 63 9.04 -12.61 -10.54
N LEU A 64 10.04 -11.86 -10.09
CA LEU A 64 11.46 -12.17 -10.28
C LEU A 64 11.92 -12.97 -9.06
N TYR A 65 12.59 -14.10 -9.28
CA TYR A 65 12.94 -15.03 -8.21
C TYR A 65 14.23 -15.79 -8.49
N LEU A 66 14.83 -16.32 -7.43
CA LEU A 66 15.91 -17.31 -7.51
C LEU A 66 15.36 -18.69 -7.12
N LEU A 67 16.07 -19.73 -7.54
CA LEU A 67 15.82 -21.11 -7.10
C LEU A 67 17.02 -21.60 -6.28
N ASP A 68 16.75 -22.12 -5.08
CA ASP A 68 17.73 -22.91 -4.32
C ASP A 68 17.70 -24.35 -4.84
N GLU A 69 18.80 -24.83 -5.41
CA GLU A 69 18.85 -26.15 -6.05
C GLU A 69 19.46 -27.20 -5.12
N PRO A 70 18.88 -28.42 -5.02
CA PRO A 70 17.66 -28.87 -5.70
C PRO A 70 16.37 -28.26 -5.12
N VAL A 71 15.38 -28.02 -5.98
CA VAL A 71 14.07 -27.46 -5.58
C VAL A 71 13.21 -28.56 -4.93
N ASP A 72 13.19 -28.61 -3.61
CA ASP A 72 12.49 -29.62 -2.80
C ASP A 72 11.15 -29.10 -2.23
N GLY A 73 10.92 -27.79 -2.23
CA GLY A 73 9.72 -27.18 -1.69
C GLY A 73 9.53 -25.69 -1.94
N PRO A 74 8.43 -25.11 -1.42
CA PRO A 74 8.02 -23.72 -1.68
C PRO A 74 9.01 -22.65 -1.25
N PHE A 75 9.86 -22.99 -0.32
CA PHE A 75 10.83 -22.09 0.27
C PHE A 75 12.15 -22.02 -0.50
N ASP A 76 12.31 -22.91 -1.48
CA ASP A 76 13.41 -22.88 -2.44
C ASP A 76 13.10 -21.92 -3.59
N VAL A 77 11.85 -21.45 -3.70
CA VAL A 77 11.46 -20.30 -4.50
C VAL A 77 11.73 -19.04 -3.69
N ILE A 78 12.79 -18.32 -4.02
CA ILE A 78 13.25 -17.13 -3.30
C ILE A 78 12.73 -15.88 -4.04
N PRO A 79 11.67 -15.20 -3.56
CA PRO A 79 11.12 -14.02 -4.20
C PRO A 79 12.10 -12.85 -4.09
N VAL A 80 12.50 -12.29 -5.24
CA VAL A 80 13.36 -11.11 -5.33
C VAL A 80 12.53 -9.85 -5.56
N TYR A 81 11.52 -9.93 -6.43
CA TYR A 81 10.61 -8.81 -6.68
C TYR A 81 9.26 -9.31 -7.16
N ILE A 82 8.17 -8.76 -6.64
CA ILE A 82 6.81 -9.00 -7.11
C ILE A 82 6.29 -7.69 -7.71
N GLY A 83 5.60 -7.79 -8.84
CA GLY A 83 4.94 -6.64 -9.41
C GLY A 83 3.76 -6.99 -10.28
N GLU A 84 3.06 -5.95 -10.68
CA GLU A 84 1.90 -6.05 -11.55
C GLU A 84 2.08 -5.26 -12.86
N THR A 85 1.35 -5.68 -13.91
CA THR A 85 1.34 -4.99 -15.20
C THR A 85 0.17 -5.40 -16.08
N SER A 86 -0.30 -4.47 -16.92
CA SER A 86 -1.18 -4.76 -18.05
C SER A 86 -0.43 -5.08 -19.35
N ASN A 87 0.90 -4.93 -19.34
CA ASN A 87 1.79 -5.10 -20.49
C ASN A 87 3.10 -5.80 -20.06
N VAL A 88 3.14 -7.12 -20.18
CA VAL A 88 4.28 -7.95 -19.76
C VAL A 88 5.52 -7.65 -20.61
N ALA A 89 5.35 -7.60 -21.93
CA ALA A 89 6.45 -7.41 -22.88
C ALA A 89 7.30 -6.16 -22.57
N SER A 90 6.65 -5.03 -22.29
CA SER A 90 7.33 -3.76 -22.00
C SER A 90 7.88 -3.73 -20.57
N ARG A 91 7.13 -4.25 -19.60
CA ARG A 91 7.51 -4.25 -18.19
C ARG A 91 8.75 -5.10 -17.93
N LEU A 92 8.77 -6.33 -18.45
CA LEU A 92 9.90 -7.26 -18.29
C LEU A 92 11.16 -6.78 -19.05
N MET A 93 11.00 -6.23 -20.26
CA MET A 93 12.11 -5.59 -20.97
C MET A 93 12.71 -4.42 -20.19
N ASN A 94 11.88 -3.62 -19.52
CA ASN A 94 12.37 -2.53 -18.68
C ASN A 94 13.14 -3.04 -17.46
N HIS A 95 12.67 -4.11 -16.80
CA HIS A 95 13.41 -4.74 -15.70
C HIS A 95 14.78 -5.22 -16.16
N PHE A 96 14.88 -5.88 -17.32
CA PHE A 96 16.16 -6.32 -17.87
C PHE A 96 17.11 -5.16 -18.12
N ARG A 97 16.65 -4.11 -18.82
CA ARG A 97 17.49 -2.92 -19.09
C ARG A 97 18.01 -2.30 -17.80
N LYS A 98 17.14 -2.14 -16.81
CA LYS A 98 17.50 -1.52 -15.53
C LYS A 98 18.42 -2.40 -14.67
N LEU A 99 18.26 -3.71 -14.72
CA LEU A 99 19.19 -4.65 -14.09
C LEU A 99 20.57 -4.59 -14.75
N ARG A 100 20.63 -4.66 -16.09
CA ARG A 100 21.87 -4.55 -16.85
C ARG A 100 22.59 -3.23 -16.56
N ASP A 101 21.86 -2.12 -16.52
CA ASP A 101 22.44 -0.80 -16.25
C ASP A 101 22.92 -0.64 -14.78
N ALA A 102 22.51 -1.53 -13.87
CA ALA A 102 22.93 -1.56 -12.46
C ALA A 102 24.07 -2.56 -12.18
N LEU A 103 24.54 -3.28 -13.20
CA LEU A 103 25.63 -4.25 -13.12
C LEU A 103 26.88 -3.72 -13.85
N PRO A 104 28.10 -4.04 -13.36
CA PRO A 104 28.39 -4.80 -12.15
C PRO A 104 28.22 -3.96 -10.87
N ILE A 105 27.87 -4.58 -9.73
CA ILE A 105 27.65 -3.83 -8.49
C ILE A 105 28.92 -3.18 -7.95
N SER A 106 30.09 -3.65 -8.39
CA SER A 106 31.40 -3.05 -8.05
C SER A 106 31.61 -1.65 -8.65
N GLU A 107 30.82 -1.26 -9.66
CA GLU A 107 30.81 0.08 -10.24
C GLU A 107 29.77 1.01 -9.59
N TRP A 108 28.96 0.50 -8.65
CA TRP A 108 28.02 1.34 -7.91
C TRP A 108 28.78 2.29 -6.98
N GLU A 109 28.46 3.58 -7.07
CA GLU A 109 28.98 4.62 -6.19
C GLU A 109 27.83 5.21 -5.36
N ASP A 110 28.03 5.31 -4.05
CA ASP A 110 27.14 6.11 -3.22
C ASP A 110 27.34 7.59 -3.56
N ASP A 111 26.39 8.14 -4.31
CA ASP A 111 26.38 9.56 -4.66
C ASP A 111 25.91 10.46 -3.49
N GLY A 112 25.65 9.86 -2.32
CA GLY A 112 25.15 10.54 -1.13
C GLY A 112 23.71 11.04 -1.27
N SER A 113 23.04 10.73 -2.37
CA SER A 113 21.64 11.06 -2.58
C SER A 113 20.75 10.00 -1.96
N TRP A 114 19.59 10.43 -1.46
CA TRP A 114 18.62 9.47 -0.94
C TRP A 114 18.14 8.55 -2.07
N GLY A 115 18.20 7.24 -1.82
CA GLY A 115 17.80 6.22 -2.78
C GLY A 115 18.87 5.91 -3.84
N SER A 116 20.12 6.35 -3.63
CA SER A 116 21.30 5.99 -4.43
C SER A 116 21.42 4.48 -4.63
N TYR A 117 21.16 3.72 -3.57
CA TYR A 117 20.89 2.29 -3.68
C TYR A 117 19.39 2.07 -3.94
N GLY A 118 19.04 1.87 -5.20
CA GLY A 118 17.70 1.75 -5.76
C GLY A 118 17.14 0.32 -5.75
N LYS A 119 15.95 0.16 -6.33
CA LYS A 119 15.32 -1.17 -6.49
C LYS A 119 16.20 -2.09 -7.34
N TYR A 120 16.75 -1.55 -8.43
CA TYR A 120 17.51 -2.34 -9.39
C TYR A 120 18.93 -2.62 -8.90
N ASP A 121 19.55 -1.72 -8.13
CA ASP A 121 20.83 -1.98 -7.45
C ASP A 121 20.69 -3.13 -6.45
N HIS A 122 19.54 -3.23 -5.77
CA HIS A 122 19.25 -4.35 -4.89
C HIS A 122 19.04 -5.67 -5.64
N ILE A 123 18.23 -5.67 -6.70
CA ILE A 123 18.05 -6.86 -7.55
C ILE A 123 19.41 -7.30 -8.15
N ALA A 124 20.22 -6.36 -8.62
CA ALA A 124 21.57 -6.61 -9.14
C ALA A 124 22.48 -7.22 -8.08
N THR A 125 22.46 -6.69 -6.85
CA THR A 125 23.25 -7.23 -5.74
C THR A 125 22.83 -8.65 -5.38
N VAL A 126 21.52 -8.92 -5.33
CA VAL A 126 21.00 -10.27 -5.06
C VAL A 126 21.40 -11.24 -6.16
N TYR A 127 21.34 -10.82 -7.43
CA TYR A 127 21.78 -11.62 -8.56
C TYR A 127 23.29 -11.90 -8.54
N GLU A 128 24.14 -10.87 -8.43
CA GLU A 128 25.60 -11.02 -8.49
C GLU A 128 26.17 -11.80 -7.29
N LYS A 129 25.50 -11.76 -6.12
CA LYS A 129 25.88 -12.54 -4.93
C LYS A 129 25.30 -13.96 -4.90
N SER A 130 24.38 -14.31 -5.82
CA SER A 130 23.79 -15.65 -5.87
C SER A 130 24.56 -16.57 -6.82
N ALA A 131 24.57 -17.87 -6.52
CA ALA A 131 24.99 -18.89 -7.47
C ALA A 131 23.87 -19.29 -8.45
N SER A 132 22.63 -18.85 -8.19
CA SER A 132 21.44 -19.19 -8.96
C SER A 132 21.13 -18.13 -10.01
N GLN A 133 20.53 -18.57 -11.11
CA GLN A 133 20.01 -17.66 -12.14
C GLN A 133 18.82 -16.85 -11.61
N LEU A 134 18.63 -15.64 -12.15
CA LEU A 134 17.43 -14.85 -11.93
C LEU A 134 16.35 -15.29 -12.91
N TYR A 135 15.25 -15.81 -12.40
CA TYR A 135 14.11 -16.30 -13.18
C TYR A 135 12.94 -15.30 -13.14
N ALA A 136 12.07 -15.37 -14.14
CA ALA A 136 10.79 -14.69 -14.13
C ALA A 136 9.63 -15.68 -14.22
N TRP A 137 8.58 -15.40 -13.45
CA TRP A 137 7.30 -16.10 -13.48
C TRP A 137 6.19 -15.07 -13.72
N VAL A 138 5.25 -15.38 -14.61
CA VAL A 138 4.14 -14.50 -15.00
C VAL A 138 2.85 -15.30 -15.04
N VAL A 139 1.82 -14.79 -14.36
CA VAL A 139 0.49 -15.40 -14.31
C VAL A 139 -0.57 -14.38 -14.67
N ASN A 140 -1.57 -14.80 -15.45
CA ASN A 140 -2.78 -14.00 -15.66
C ASN A 140 -3.63 -14.10 -14.40
N VAL A 141 -4.02 -12.96 -13.83
CA VAL A 141 -4.82 -12.90 -12.61
C VAL A 141 -6.19 -13.54 -12.84
N ASP A 142 -6.73 -13.50 -14.06
CA ASP A 142 -8.00 -14.17 -14.41
C ASP A 142 -7.91 -15.70 -14.32
N ASP A 143 -6.70 -16.28 -14.41
CA ASP A 143 -6.48 -17.72 -14.28
C ASP A 143 -6.40 -18.14 -12.79
N ILE A 144 -6.40 -17.19 -11.86
CA ILE A 144 -6.33 -17.40 -10.42
C ILE A 144 -7.73 -17.23 -9.82
N GLU A 145 -8.33 -18.33 -9.38
CA GLU A 145 -9.65 -18.31 -8.72
C GLU A 145 -9.64 -17.53 -7.39
N THR A 146 -8.60 -17.69 -6.58
CA THR A 146 -8.45 -17.06 -5.26
C THR A 146 -7.00 -16.70 -4.99
N GLY A 147 -6.75 -15.58 -4.31
CA GLY A 147 -5.43 -15.17 -3.83
C GLY A 147 -4.95 -15.98 -2.61
N PRO A 148 -3.79 -15.63 -2.02
CA PRO A 148 -3.17 -16.42 -0.94
C PRO A 148 -4.05 -16.56 0.31
N TYR A 149 -4.92 -15.59 0.58
CA TYR A 149 -5.83 -15.62 1.73
C TYR A 149 -7.16 -16.34 1.48
N GLY A 150 -7.34 -16.96 0.31
CA GLY A 150 -8.51 -17.79 0.00
C GLY A 150 -9.73 -17.05 -0.56
N TYR A 151 -9.58 -15.79 -0.96
CA TYR A 151 -10.65 -14.96 -1.52
C TYR A 151 -10.31 -14.50 -2.94
N PRO A 152 -11.32 -14.18 -3.78
CA PRO A 152 -11.11 -13.53 -5.08
C PRO A 152 -10.24 -12.27 -4.94
N THR A 153 -9.59 -11.88 -6.03
CA THR A 153 -8.64 -10.78 -6.01
C THR A 153 -8.53 -10.20 -7.41
N TYR A 154 -8.12 -8.93 -7.50
CA TYR A 154 -7.67 -8.32 -8.74
C TYR A 154 -6.18 -8.01 -8.65
N ARG A 155 -5.61 -7.55 -9.77
CA ARG A 155 -4.16 -7.37 -9.98
C ARG A 155 -3.46 -6.58 -8.86
N HIS A 156 -3.92 -5.38 -8.54
CA HIS A 156 -3.30 -4.52 -7.51
C HIS A 156 -3.46 -5.10 -6.09
N GLU A 157 -4.65 -5.62 -5.77
CA GLU A 157 -4.89 -6.27 -4.48
C GLU A 157 -4.00 -7.52 -4.30
N LEU A 158 -3.79 -8.30 -5.37
CA LEU A 158 -2.94 -9.49 -5.34
C LEU A 158 -1.46 -9.13 -5.11
N GLU A 159 -0.96 -8.07 -5.73
CA GLU A 159 0.38 -7.55 -5.46
C GLU A 159 0.52 -7.18 -3.98
N GLY A 160 -0.40 -6.38 -3.42
CA GLY A 160 -0.40 -6.02 -2.00
C GLY A 160 -0.43 -7.23 -1.07
N LYS A 161 -1.30 -8.22 -1.35
CA LYS A 161 -1.39 -9.50 -0.61
C LYS A 161 -0.05 -10.24 -0.60
N LEU A 162 0.59 -10.40 -1.76
CA LEU A 162 1.81 -11.21 -1.87
C LEU A 162 3.05 -10.49 -1.35
N VAL A 163 3.17 -9.19 -1.60
CA VAL A 163 4.29 -8.38 -1.09
C VAL A 163 4.24 -8.35 0.45
N GLY A 164 3.07 -8.10 1.04
CA GLY A 164 2.91 -8.14 2.50
C GLY A 164 3.16 -9.54 3.09
N LEU A 165 2.70 -10.58 2.41
CA LEU A 165 2.97 -11.96 2.80
C LEU A 165 4.47 -12.29 2.80
N VAL A 166 5.16 -12.03 1.69
CA VAL A 166 6.61 -12.28 1.56
C VAL A 166 7.40 -11.46 2.58
N HIS A 167 7.04 -10.19 2.76
CA HIS A 167 7.72 -9.31 3.71
C HIS A 167 7.58 -9.76 5.17
N SER A 168 6.49 -10.45 5.51
CA SER A 168 6.33 -11.04 6.86
C SER A 168 7.23 -12.26 7.12
N LEU A 169 7.89 -12.79 6.10
CA LEU A 169 8.75 -13.96 6.20
C LEU A 169 10.20 -13.50 6.30
N SER A 170 10.74 -13.52 7.52
CA SER A 170 12.08 -12.98 7.83
C SER A 170 13.23 -13.55 6.99
N ARG A 171 13.05 -14.78 6.46
CA ARG A 171 14.00 -15.42 5.55
C ARG A 171 14.21 -14.67 4.22
N PHE A 172 13.26 -13.82 3.81
CA PHE A 172 13.30 -13.10 2.54
C PHE A 172 13.64 -11.61 2.69
N ASP A 173 13.73 -11.09 3.92
CA ASP A 173 13.92 -9.66 4.22
C ASP A 173 15.11 -9.01 3.49
N ARG A 174 16.15 -9.78 3.21
CA ARG A 174 17.40 -9.27 2.61
C ARG A 174 17.45 -9.35 1.10
N VAL A 175 16.62 -10.19 0.50
CA VAL A 175 16.63 -10.46 -0.94
C VAL A 175 15.44 -9.82 -1.64
N PHE A 176 14.40 -9.47 -0.89
CA PHE A 176 13.17 -8.93 -1.44
C PHE A 176 13.24 -7.41 -1.66
N ALA A 177 13.25 -7.00 -2.93
CA ALA A 177 13.53 -5.64 -3.39
C ALA A 177 12.29 -4.75 -3.57
N ASN A 178 11.10 -5.22 -3.19
CA ASN A 178 9.88 -4.41 -3.23
C ASN A 178 10.02 -3.15 -2.35
N ARG A 179 9.46 -2.04 -2.84
CA ARG A 179 9.44 -0.75 -2.13
C ARG A 179 8.04 -0.22 -1.88
N ASP A 180 7.08 -0.66 -2.68
CA ASP A 180 5.66 -0.45 -2.44
C ASP A 180 5.13 -1.61 -1.60
N PHE A 181 4.09 -1.36 -0.81
CA PHE A 181 3.49 -2.30 0.16
C PHE A 181 4.42 -2.85 1.26
N VAL A 182 5.65 -2.35 1.36
CA VAL A 182 6.55 -2.58 2.50
C VAL A 182 6.70 -1.28 3.31
N PRO A 183 6.99 -1.35 4.63
CA PRO A 183 7.22 -0.15 5.44
C PRO A 183 8.39 0.68 4.91
N ASN A 184 8.25 2.01 4.82
CA ASN A 184 9.30 2.92 4.30
C ASN A 184 10.64 2.82 5.06
N ARG A 185 10.61 2.34 6.32
CA ARG A 185 11.83 2.07 7.11
C ARG A 185 12.75 1.09 6.39
N VAL A 186 12.21 0.07 5.72
CA VAL A 186 12.98 -0.98 5.04
C VAL A 186 13.87 -0.41 3.91
N PRO A 187 13.33 0.27 2.88
CA PRO A 187 14.17 0.87 1.85
C PRO A 187 15.09 1.97 2.39
N HIS A 188 14.74 2.62 3.52
CA HIS A 188 15.61 3.59 4.16
C HIS A 188 16.84 2.93 4.80
N GLU A 189 16.67 1.87 5.58
CA GLU A 189 17.80 1.13 6.18
C GLU A 189 18.65 0.42 5.12
N MET A 190 18.02 -0.13 4.09
CA MET A 190 18.71 -0.70 2.94
C MET A 190 19.60 0.35 2.23
N GLY A 191 19.07 1.56 2.03
CA GLY A 191 19.83 2.66 1.43
C GLY A 191 21.05 3.11 2.23
N LYS A 192 21.10 2.89 3.55
CA LYS A 192 22.23 3.27 4.41
C LYS A 192 23.44 2.34 4.27
N VAL A 193 23.21 1.07 3.92
CA VAL A 193 24.26 0.04 3.87
C VAL A 193 24.53 -0.46 2.44
N GLY A 194 23.67 -0.15 1.47
CA GLY A 194 23.87 -0.50 0.07
C GLY A 194 23.94 -2.01 -0.15
N HIS A 195 24.96 -2.46 -0.89
CA HIS A 195 25.15 -3.87 -1.22
C HIS A 195 25.46 -4.76 -0.01
N GLU A 196 25.91 -4.18 1.12
CA GLU A 196 26.12 -4.89 2.38
C GLU A 196 24.79 -5.28 3.07
N TRP A 197 23.64 -4.80 2.57
CA TRP A 197 22.31 -5.23 3.05
C TRP A 197 22.10 -6.73 2.88
N VAL A 198 22.60 -7.29 1.77
CA VAL A 198 22.38 -8.69 1.39
C VAL A 198 23.31 -9.65 2.17
N ASP A 199 24.38 -9.14 2.79
CA ASP A 199 25.35 -9.98 3.50
C ASP A 199 24.76 -10.60 4.77
N GLU A 200 24.93 -11.91 4.95
CA GLU A 200 24.40 -12.65 6.11
C GLU A 200 24.97 -12.16 7.45
N ASP A 201 26.21 -11.66 7.45
CA ASP A 201 26.91 -11.14 8.63
C ASP A 201 26.34 -9.82 9.16
N ASN A 202 25.61 -9.08 8.31
CA ASN A 202 24.85 -7.93 8.76
C ASN A 202 23.76 -8.42 9.73
N LYS A 203 23.47 -7.73 10.83
CA LYS A 203 22.49 -8.19 11.85
C LYS A 203 21.27 -7.29 11.97
N SER A 204 21.06 -6.36 11.03
CA SER A 204 19.82 -5.59 10.98
C SER A 204 18.65 -6.53 10.66
N LEU A 205 18.07 -7.11 11.71
CA LEU A 205 16.83 -7.85 11.62
C LEU A 205 15.70 -6.85 11.39
N ASN A 206 14.78 -7.19 10.50
CA ASN A 206 13.52 -6.48 10.38
C ASN A 206 12.70 -6.75 11.66
N LYS A 207 12.80 -5.83 12.63
CA LYS A 207 12.09 -5.95 13.91
C LYS A 207 10.57 -5.91 13.74
N GLU A 208 10.08 -5.26 12.68
CA GLU A 208 8.66 -5.25 12.32
C GLU A 208 8.23 -6.64 11.84
N ALA A 209 8.98 -7.27 10.92
CA ALA A 209 8.83 -8.69 10.51
C ALA A 209 8.67 -9.61 11.72
N ALA A 210 9.65 -9.54 12.62
CA ALA A 210 9.69 -10.38 13.81
C ALA A 210 8.48 -10.14 14.74
N ARG A 211 8.14 -8.88 15.06
CA ARG A 211 7.00 -8.57 15.94
C ARG A 211 5.69 -9.12 15.38
N LEU A 212 5.43 -8.93 14.09
CA LEU A 212 4.17 -9.37 13.49
C LEU A 212 4.04 -10.90 13.44
N ALA A 213 5.17 -11.60 13.26
CA ALA A 213 5.21 -13.07 13.29
C ALA A 213 4.88 -13.66 14.68
N GLU A 214 5.05 -12.88 15.75
CA GLU A 214 4.68 -13.26 17.12
C GLU A 214 3.18 -13.05 17.41
N LEU A 215 2.48 -12.25 16.60
CA LEU A 215 1.07 -11.97 16.80
C LEU A 215 0.19 -13.12 16.31
N PRO A 216 -0.83 -13.52 17.10
CA PRO A 216 -1.71 -14.60 16.71
C PRO A 216 -2.57 -14.19 15.50
N ALA A 217 -2.78 -15.13 14.59
CA ALA A 217 -3.81 -14.98 13.58
C ALA A 217 -5.19 -15.01 14.26
N GLU A 218 -6.06 -14.07 13.90
CA GLU A 218 -7.43 -14.06 14.39
C GLU A 218 -8.30 -15.00 13.56
N LYS A 219 -9.30 -15.64 14.17
CA LYS A 219 -10.29 -16.36 13.41
C LYS A 219 -11.25 -15.37 12.76
N VAL A 220 -11.40 -15.47 11.44
CA VAL A 220 -12.43 -14.74 10.69
C VAL A 220 -13.56 -15.70 10.37
N THR A 221 -14.79 -15.20 10.46
CA THR A 221 -16.01 -15.98 10.23
C THR A 221 -16.66 -15.73 8.87
N ALA A 222 -16.28 -14.63 8.20
CA ALA A 222 -16.74 -14.27 6.88
C ALA A 222 -16.50 -15.36 5.82
N GLU A 223 -17.50 -15.59 4.96
CA GLU A 223 -17.44 -16.52 3.83
C GLU A 223 -17.01 -15.84 2.53
N ASN A 224 -17.11 -14.51 2.46
CA ASN A 224 -16.79 -13.70 1.27
C ASN A 224 -16.19 -12.33 1.66
N LYS A 225 -15.67 -11.59 0.66
CA LYS A 225 -15.03 -10.28 0.88
C LYS A 225 -15.97 -9.23 1.48
N THR A 226 -17.25 -9.27 1.14
CA THR A 226 -18.24 -8.35 1.70
C THR A 226 -18.42 -8.55 3.20
N GLU A 227 -18.51 -9.79 3.65
CA GLU A 227 -18.56 -10.11 5.07
C GLU A 227 -17.24 -9.78 5.78
N LEU A 228 -16.09 -9.92 5.11
CA LEU A 228 -14.80 -9.49 5.67
C LEU A 228 -14.77 -7.99 5.96
N TRP A 229 -15.28 -7.18 5.02
CA TRP A 229 -15.39 -5.74 5.20
C TRP A 229 -16.23 -5.41 6.43
N TYR A 230 -17.43 -5.99 6.53
CA TYR A 230 -18.34 -5.71 7.64
C TYR A 230 -17.80 -6.21 8.98
N GLU A 231 -17.17 -7.39 9.03
CA GLU A 231 -16.54 -7.90 10.25
C GLU A 231 -15.39 -6.98 10.70
N TRP A 232 -14.59 -6.46 9.77
CA TRP A 232 -13.53 -5.49 10.08
C TRP A 232 -14.10 -4.16 10.58
N VAL A 233 -15.12 -3.60 9.91
CA VAL A 233 -15.80 -2.37 10.32
C VAL A 233 -16.42 -2.51 11.72
N GLU A 234 -17.05 -3.65 12.01
CA GLU A 234 -17.61 -3.95 13.33
C GLU A 234 -16.54 -3.87 14.43
N LYS A 235 -15.41 -4.54 14.22
CA LYS A 235 -14.29 -4.64 15.18
C LYS A 235 -13.49 -3.34 15.32
N THR A 236 -13.67 -2.38 14.42
CA THR A 236 -12.87 -1.15 14.35
C THR A 236 -13.74 0.10 14.42
N ILE A 237 -14.25 0.59 13.28
CA ILE A 237 -14.98 1.86 13.17
C ILE A 237 -16.23 1.86 14.04
N CYS A 238 -17.08 0.84 13.94
CA CYS A 238 -18.30 0.77 14.77
C CYS A 238 -17.98 0.59 16.26
N ARG A 239 -16.95 -0.19 16.61
CA ARG A 239 -16.49 -0.29 18.00
C ARG A 239 -16.13 1.08 18.55
N ASP A 240 -15.34 1.85 17.82
CA ASP A 240 -14.89 3.17 18.25
C ASP A 240 -16.04 4.20 18.27
N ILE A 241 -17.01 4.11 17.35
CA ILE A 241 -18.25 4.94 17.39
C ILE A 241 -19.09 4.66 18.64
N ASN A 242 -19.10 3.41 19.10
CA ASN A 242 -19.91 2.98 20.25
C ASN A 242 -19.16 3.06 21.58
N ASP A 243 -17.87 3.41 21.58
CA ASP A 243 -17.08 3.59 22.79
C ASP A 243 -17.33 4.99 23.37
N PRO A 244 -17.91 5.11 24.58
CA PRO A 244 -18.21 6.42 25.18
C PRO A 244 -16.96 7.24 25.53
N GLU A 245 -15.78 6.63 25.57
CA GLU A 245 -14.50 7.32 25.80
C GLU A 245 -13.88 7.84 24.49
N GLU A 246 -14.40 7.41 23.34
CA GLU A 246 -13.97 7.89 22.03
C GLU A 246 -14.89 9.00 21.52
N ALA A 247 -14.32 9.95 20.78
CA ALA A 247 -15.07 11.07 20.19
C ALA A 247 -15.66 10.74 18.81
N ASP A 248 -15.62 9.46 18.41
CA ASP A 248 -16.06 9.03 17.09
C ASP A 248 -17.60 8.93 17.00
N PRO A 249 -18.19 9.17 15.81
CA PRO A 249 -17.53 9.56 14.57
C PRO A 249 -17.16 11.05 14.57
N ILE A 250 -15.95 11.38 14.09
CA ILE A 250 -15.46 12.77 14.05
C ILE A 250 -15.68 13.37 12.65
N PRO A 251 -16.45 14.48 12.52
CA PRO A 251 -16.58 15.21 11.26
C PRO A 251 -15.21 15.63 10.69
N LEU A 252 -14.99 15.42 9.39
CA LEU A 252 -13.76 15.89 8.74
C LEU A 252 -13.72 17.43 8.70
N PHE A 253 -14.84 18.06 8.39
CA PHE A 253 -14.95 19.51 8.21
C PHE A 253 -15.73 20.15 9.35
N GLU A 254 -15.40 21.41 9.63
CA GLU A 254 -16.24 22.29 10.43
C GLU A 254 -17.40 22.81 9.55
N THR A 255 -18.64 22.64 9.99
CA THR A 255 -19.83 23.03 9.22
C THR A 255 -20.82 23.81 10.06
N ASP A 256 -21.66 24.61 9.41
CA ASP A 256 -22.88 25.14 10.04
C ASP A 256 -24.00 24.08 10.08
N GLU A 257 -25.20 24.51 10.51
CA GLU A 257 -26.40 23.65 10.63
C GLU A 257 -26.88 23.09 9.27
N ASP A 258 -26.51 23.73 8.16
CA ASP A 258 -26.90 23.35 6.79
C ASP A 258 -25.79 22.58 6.05
N LEU A 259 -24.75 22.13 6.77
CA LEU A 259 -23.57 21.43 6.24
C LEU A 259 -22.69 22.28 5.32
N VAL A 260 -22.75 23.60 5.44
CA VAL A 260 -21.86 24.49 4.68
C VAL A 260 -20.50 24.53 5.37
N VAL A 261 -19.45 24.03 4.69
CA VAL A 261 -18.10 23.89 5.27
C VAL A 261 -17.45 25.25 5.50
N GLU A 262 -17.09 25.57 6.74
CA GLU A 262 -16.35 26.79 7.06
C GLU A 262 -15.02 26.87 6.30
N THR A 263 -14.52 28.10 6.11
CA THR A 263 -13.25 28.34 5.43
C THR A 263 -12.25 29.03 6.35
N LYS A 264 -10.97 28.91 6.01
CA LYS A 264 -9.89 29.68 6.63
C LYS A 264 -8.95 30.21 5.56
N THR A 265 -8.25 31.29 5.87
CA THR A 265 -7.24 31.87 4.99
C THR A 265 -5.87 31.28 5.28
N LEU A 266 -5.18 30.80 4.23
CA LEU A 266 -3.79 30.38 4.29
C LEU A 266 -2.96 31.21 3.31
N GLY A 267 -2.30 32.26 3.82
CA GLY A 267 -1.63 33.22 2.96
C GLY A 267 -2.63 34.00 2.10
N SER A 268 -2.58 33.83 0.78
CA SER A 268 -3.54 34.41 -0.16
C SER A 268 -4.67 33.45 -0.58
N SER A 269 -4.60 32.18 -0.20
CA SER A 269 -5.56 31.15 -0.62
C SER A 269 -6.64 30.90 0.43
N THR A 270 -7.82 30.52 -0.04
CA THR A 270 -8.95 30.07 0.80
C THR A 270 -8.92 28.53 0.88
N VAL A 271 -9.03 27.99 2.09
CA VAL A 271 -8.96 26.54 2.33
C VAL A 271 -10.17 26.09 3.14
N LEU A 272 -10.71 24.92 2.83
CA LEU A 272 -11.75 24.27 3.62
C LEU A 272 -11.24 24.01 5.04
N LYS A 273 -12.04 24.38 6.04
CA LYS A 273 -11.66 24.23 7.44
C LYS A 273 -12.01 22.81 7.92
N ARG A 274 -10.97 22.04 8.29
CA ARG A 274 -11.14 20.81 9.07
C ARG A 274 -11.72 21.12 10.45
N SER A 275 -12.45 20.18 11.04
CA SER A 275 -12.92 20.33 12.43
C SER A 275 -11.73 20.36 13.40
N ASP A 276 -11.86 21.08 14.50
CA ASP A 276 -10.81 21.12 15.52
C ASP A 276 -10.60 19.73 16.16
N ALA A 277 -11.68 18.95 16.29
CA ALA A 277 -11.65 17.59 16.83
C ALA A 277 -10.83 16.62 15.96
N ILE A 278 -10.91 16.72 14.62
CA ILE A 278 -10.10 15.86 13.76
C ILE A 278 -8.63 16.28 13.77
N ASP A 279 -8.33 17.57 13.85
CA ASP A 279 -6.97 18.06 14.01
C ASP A 279 -6.36 17.57 15.35
N GLU A 280 -7.14 17.53 16.44
CA GLU A 280 -6.70 16.95 17.70
C GLU A 280 -6.46 15.44 17.60
N ARG A 281 -7.37 14.68 16.98
CA ARG A 281 -7.21 13.23 16.77
C ARG A 281 -5.95 12.93 15.96
N ILE A 282 -5.72 13.62 14.84
CA ILE A 282 -4.52 13.42 14.01
C ILE A 282 -3.24 13.69 14.82
N ARG A 283 -3.22 14.72 15.66
CA ARG A 283 -2.08 15.00 16.55
C ARG A 283 -1.88 13.91 17.59
N ARG A 284 -2.95 13.49 18.27
CA ARG A 284 -2.90 12.45 19.31
C ARG A 284 -2.35 11.15 18.73
N GLU A 285 -2.94 10.66 17.64
CA GLU A 285 -2.50 9.43 17.00
C GLU A 285 -1.09 9.59 16.41
N GLY A 286 -0.81 10.70 15.73
CA GLY A 286 0.52 10.93 15.15
C GLY A 286 1.62 10.98 16.21
N LYS A 287 1.35 11.52 17.40
CA LYS A 287 2.29 11.51 18.55
C LYS A 287 2.62 10.11 19.05
N ARG A 288 1.82 9.09 18.75
CA ARG A 288 2.16 7.68 19.05
C ARG A 288 3.29 7.20 18.14
N CYS A 289 3.31 7.64 16.88
CA CYS A 289 4.30 7.22 15.89
C CYS A 289 5.64 7.97 15.99
N VAL A 290 5.68 9.19 16.53
CA VAL A 290 6.89 10.04 16.48
C VAL A 290 7.32 10.61 17.82
N HIS A 291 8.61 10.95 17.90
CA HIS A 291 9.16 11.82 18.94
C HIS A 291 9.84 13.03 18.28
N ARG A 292 10.30 13.99 19.07
CA ARG A 292 10.82 15.29 18.58
C ARG A 292 11.87 15.21 17.46
N ASN A 293 12.65 14.13 17.45
CA ASN A 293 13.84 13.99 16.62
C ASN A 293 13.76 12.79 15.64
N GLY A 294 12.61 12.13 15.52
CA GLY A 294 12.54 10.89 14.73
C GLY A 294 11.25 10.11 14.94
N VAL A 295 11.28 8.86 14.50
CA VAL A 295 10.15 7.93 14.56
C VAL A 295 10.33 7.01 15.77
N LYS A 296 9.24 6.71 16.47
CA LYS A 296 9.25 5.79 17.60
C LYS A 296 9.28 4.33 17.11
N GLU A 297 9.77 3.45 17.96
CA GLU A 297 9.47 2.02 17.81
C GLU A 297 8.01 1.78 18.20
N GLY A 298 7.27 1.02 17.39
CA GLY A 298 5.84 0.80 17.59
C GLY A 298 5.05 1.07 16.32
N GLU A 299 4.09 1.98 16.40
CA GLU A 299 3.15 2.29 15.32
C GLU A 299 3.85 3.02 14.15
N SER A 300 3.84 2.39 12.98
CA SER A 300 4.60 2.82 11.79
C SER A 300 4.01 4.04 11.08
N GLY A 301 2.82 4.50 11.48
CA GLY A 301 2.11 5.64 10.90
C GLY A 301 0.62 5.61 11.21
N LEU A 302 -0.17 6.33 10.42
CA LEU A 302 -1.62 6.41 10.55
C LEU A 302 -2.32 5.67 9.41
N LEU A 303 -3.32 4.85 9.75
CA LEU A 303 -4.34 4.37 8.83
C LEU A 303 -5.57 5.26 8.96
N TYR A 304 -6.22 5.57 7.84
CA TYR A 304 -7.45 6.35 7.86
C TYR A 304 -8.49 5.89 6.83
N VAL A 305 -9.75 6.09 7.19
CA VAL A 305 -10.93 5.83 6.36
C VAL A 305 -11.79 7.10 6.38
N LEU A 306 -11.94 7.73 5.21
CA LEU A 306 -12.97 8.72 4.96
C LEU A 306 -14.29 7.98 4.71
N PHE A 307 -15.36 8.33 5.42
CA PHE A 307 -16.64 7.63 5.28
C PHE A 307 -17.84 8.56 5.51
N GLN A 308 -19.01 8.06 5.12
CA GLN A 308 -20.32 8.62 5.43
C GLN A 308 -21.18 7.57 6.13
N LEU A 309 -22.25 8.01 6.79
CA LEU A 309 -23.14 7.16 7.55
C LEU A 309 -24.56 7.20 6.99
N ASN A 310 -25.11 6.03 6.68
CA ASN A 310 -26.52 5.90 6.25
C ASN A 310 -27.52 5.96 7.41
N SER A 311 -27.04 5.91 8.66
CA SER A 311 -27.86 5.88 9.87
C SER A 311 -27.17 6.59 11.04
N ALA A 312 -27.96 7.22 11.90
CA ALA A 312 -27.48 7.89 13.11
C ALA A 312 -26.95 6.92 14.19
N ASN A 313 -27.42 5.67 14.18
CA ASN A 313 -26.89 4.58 15.01
C ASN A 313 -26.36 3.50 14.07
N PRO A 314 -25.13 3.65 13.54
CA PRO A 314 -24.69 2.86 12.42
C PRO A 314 -24.32 1.44 12.83
N SER A 315 -24.83 0.48 12.08
CA SER A 315 -24.27 -0.87 11.98
C SER A 315 -23.16 -0.91 10.93
N PRO A 316 -22.40 -2.02 10.80
CA PRO A 316 -21.33 -2.11 9.81
C PRO A 316 -21.76 -1.84 8.36
N THR A 317 -23.00 -2.15 8.00
CA THR A 317 -23.55 -1.90 6.66
C THR A 317 -23.91 -0.44 6.41
N ASP A 318 -23.97 0.37 7.48
CA ASP A 318 -24.27 1.81 7.39
C ASP A 318 -23.01 2.66 7.21
N VAL A 319 -21.82 2.06 7.34
CA VAL A 319 -20.53 2.72 7.13
C VAL A 319 -20.16 2.63 5.64
N VAL A 320 -20.34 3.74 4.92
CA VAL A 320 -20.03 3.84 3.50
C VAL A 320 -18.61 4.41 3.32
N PRO A 321 -17.60 3.59 2.99
CA PRO A 321 -16.25 4.07 2.76
C PRO A 321 -16.20 4.92 1.49
N ARG A 322 -15.58 6.09 1.60
CA ARG A 322 -15.34 7.01 0.49
C ARG A 322 -13.88 7.02 0.07
N TYR A 323 -12.95 6.85 1.00
CA TYR A 323 -11.53 6.74 0.68
C TYR A 323 -10.78 6.04 1.82
N ILE A 324 -9.84 5.16 1.49
CA ILE A 324 -8.95 4.53 2.46
C ILE A 324 -7.53 4.92 2.12
N GLY A 325 -6.73 5.26 3.11
CA GLY A 325 -5.32 5.51 2.86
C GLY A 325 -4.46 5.45 4.10
N LYS A 326 -3.15 5.58 3.89
CA LYS A 326 -2.17 5.63 4.96
C LYS A 326 -1.31 6.90 4.95
N GLY A 327 -0.69 7.17 6.08
CA GLY A 327 0.40 8.13 6.23
C GLY A 327 1.51 7.52 7.06
N GLU A 328 2.63 7.16 6.44
CA GLU A 328 3.78 6.58 7.16
C GLU A 328 4.61 7.65 7.88
N ALA A 329 4.99 7.34 9.13
CA ALA A 329 5.86 8.19 9.94
C ALA A 329 7.30 8.17 9.44
N TYR A 330 7.75 7.02 8.92
CA TYR A 330 8.96 6.95 8.11
C TYR A 330 8.73 7.59 6.75
N GLY A 331 9.58 8.54 6.40
CA GLY A 331 9.57 9.14 5.08
C GLY A 331 10.22 8.20 4.05
N LYS A 332 9.86 8.38 2.78
CA LYS A 332 10.67 7.86 1.68
C LYS A 332 12.05 8.52 1.79
N LYS A 333 12.15 9.84 1.57
CA LYS A 333 13.42 10.60 1.48
C LYS A 333 14.19 10.83 2.77
N ASN A 334 13.49 10.90 3.90
CA ASN A 334 14.08 11.24 5.20
C ASN A 334 13.56 10.23 6.23
N GLU A 335 14.33 10.01 7.30
CA GLU A 335 13.90 9.14 8.40
C GLU A 335 12.52 9.56 8.93
N LEU A 336 12.35 10.85 9.24
CA LEU A 336 11.06 11.42 9.59
C LEU A 336 10.34 11.95 8.34
N SER A 337 9.13 11.45 8.11
CA SER A 337 8.23 11.91 7.06
C SER A 337 7.83 13.37 7.25
N ALA A 338 7.84 14.15 6.17
CA ALA A 338 7.35 15.54 6.17
C ALA A 338 5.89 15.66 6.63
N ASN A 339 5.11 14.57 6.54
CA ASN A 339 3.74 14.50 7.04
C ASN A 339 3.66 14.59 8.57
N PHE A 340 4.72 14.20 9.29
CA PHE A 340 4.74 14.12 10.76
C PHE A 340 5.65 15.16 11.41
N GLU A 341 6.38 15.98 10.66
CA GLU A 341 7.32 16.95 11.22
C GLU A 341 6.69 17.97 12.18
N GLU A 342 5.52 18.49 11.84
CA GLU A 342 4.80 19.44 12.71
C GLU A 342 4.31 18.76 13.99
N ILE A 343 3.86 17.50 13.88
CA ILE A 343 3.40 16.68 15.01
C ILE A 343 4.57 16.36 15.95
N ALA A 344 5.70 15.92 15.39
CA ALA A 344 6.93 15.60 16.12
C ALA A 344 7.46 16.81 16.91
N LYS A 345 7.45 17.99 16.28
CA LYS A 345 7.97 19.24 16.88
C LYS A 345 6.93 19.96 17.76
N ASP A 346 5.74 19.38 17.93
CA ASP A 346 4.61 19.95 18.69
C ASP A 346 4.25 21.37 18.25
N ARG A 347 4.19 21.57 16.92
CA ARG A 347 3.87 22.85 16.29
C ARG A 347 2.46 22.83 15.72
N ASN A 348 1.81 23.99 15.72
CA ASN A 348 0.43 24.13 15.24
C ASN A 348 0.31 24.12 13.70
N GLY A 349 1.42 23.99 12.96
CA GLY A 349 1.39 23.90 11.50
C GLY A 349 0.62 22.67 11.02
N THR A 350 -0.16 22.84 9.96
CA THR A 350 -1.00 21.78 9.37
C THR A 350 -0.83 21.64 7.86
N ARG A 351 0.28 22.14 7.30
CA ARG A 351 0.52 22.10 5.84
C ARG A 351 0.56 20.68 5.28
N SER A 352 1.32 19.77 5.90
CA SER A 352 1.50 18.39 5.43
C SER A 352 0.71 17.34 6.23
N PHE A 353 0.60 17.61 7.53
CA PHE A 353 -0.28 17.01 8.53
C PHE A 353 -0.85 15.61 8.23
N ALA A 354 -0.02 14.59 8.37
CA ALA A 354 -0.39 13.18 8.23
C ALA A 354 -1.19 12.85 6.94
N ARG A 355 -0.85 13.50 5.82
CA ARG A 355 -1.56 13.46 4.52
C ARG A 355 -2.80 14.34 4.39
N TRP A 356 -3.37 14.80 5.51
CA TRP A 356 -4.60 15.59 5.59
C TRP A 356 -4.39 17.11 5.62
N GLY A 357 -3.17 17.56 5.31
CA GLY A 357 -2.81 18.96 5.44
C GLY A 357 -3.41 19.91 4.40
N ASP A 358 -3.22 21.21 4.67
CA ASP A 358 -3.79 22.33 3.91
C ASP A 358 -2.98 22.73 2.66
N GLY A 359 -1.82 22.12 2.42
CA GLY A 359 -1.00 22.45 1.25
C GLY A 359 -1.43 21.74 -0.03
N SER A 360 -1.04 22.30 -1.18
CA SER A 360 -1.34 21.89 -2.57
C SER A 360 -0.93 20.47 -3.02
N TYR A 361 -0.50 19.61 -2.09
CA TYR A 361 -0.03 18.22 -2.33
C TYR A 361 -0.62 17.22 -1.32
N TRP A 362 -1.60 17.68 -0.54
CA TRP A 362 -2.23 16.96 0.56
C TRP A 362 -3.75 17.03 0.44
N HIS A 363 -4.46 16.08 1.05
CA HIS A 363 -5.86 15.80 0.72
C HIS A 363 -6.77 17.03 0.83
N VAL A 364 -6.68 17.80 1.91
CA VAL A 364 -7.55 18.97 2.10
C VAL A 364 -7.13 20.15 1.23
N GLY A 365 -5.82 20.36 1.05
CA GLY A 365 -5.32 21.41 0.16
C GLY A 365 -5.74 21.19 -1.29
N GLU A 366 -5.48 20.01 -1.85
CA GLU A 366 -5.86 19.68 -3.24
C GLU A 366 -7.39 19.71 -3.45
N LEU A 367 -8.16 19.29 -2.43
CA LEU A 367 -9.62 19.38 -2.46
C LEU A 367 -10.08 20.85 -2.43
N SER A 368 -9.46 21.69 -1.61
CA SER A 368 -9.79 23.12 -1.53
C SER A 368 -9.48 23.82 -2.86
N GLU A 369 -8.30 23.56 -3.44
CA GLU A 369 -7.93 24.08 -4.77
C GLU A 369 -8.96 23.65 -5.83
N THR A 370 -9.49 22.43 -5.74
CA THR A 370 -10.55 21.98 -6.66
C THR A 370 -11.87 22.69 -6.41
N VAL A 371 -12.31 22.79 -5.15
CA VAL A 371 -13.60 23.42 -4.79
C VAL A 371 -13.62 24.92 -5.14
N PHE A 372 -12.49 25.61 -5.00
CA PHE A 372 -12.35 27.03 -5.33
C PHE A 372 -11.82 27.30 -6.76
N GLY A 373 -11.66 26.25 -7.59
CA GLY A 373 -11.35 26.41 -9.02
C GLY A 373 -9.91 26.78 -9.35
N GLU A 374 -8.97 26.55 -8.44
CA GLU A 374 -7.52 26.73 -8.65
C GLU A 374 -6.86 25.52 -9.33
N ASP A 375 -7.39 24.30 -9.11
CA ASP A 375 -6.94 23.04 -9.72
C ASP A 375 -8.14 22.09 -9.96
N SER A 376 -7.89 20.87 -10.45
CA SER A 376 -8.90 19.83 -10.72
C SER A 376 -8.48 18.43 -10.29
N LYS A 377 -7.34 18.27 -9.59
CA LYS A 377 -6.82 16.96 -9.16
C LYS A 377 -7.78 16.15 -8.30
N LYS A 378 -8.67 16.81 -7.55
CA LYS A 378 -9.65 16.16 -6.66
C LYS A 378 -11.08 16.32 -7.17
N LEU A 379 -11.26 16.39 -8.50
CA LEU A 379 -12.57 16.57 -9.13
C LEU A 379 -13.59 15.51 -8.71
N SER A 380 -13.18 14.24 -8.61
CA SER A 380 -14.07 13.17 -8.13
C SER A 380 -14.50 13.37 -6.68
N TRP A 381 -13.59 13.83 -5.81
CA TRP A 381 -13.95 14.12 -4.42
C TRP A 381 -14.89 15.33 -4.32
N ALA A 382 -14.63 16.39 -5.08
CA ALA A 382 -15.49 17.56 -5.10
C ALA A 382 -16.91 17.21 -5.61
N SER A 383 -16.99 16.52 -6.76
CA SER A 383 -18.24 16.00 -7.35
C SER A 383 -19.04 15.18 -6.36
N GLU A 384 -18.39 14.29 -5.64
CA GLU A 384 -19.07 13.28 -4.85
C GLU A 384 -19.31 13.65 -3.38
N LEU A 385 -18.69 14.73 -2.88
CA LEU A 385 -18.86 15.19 -1.49
C LEU A 385 -19.66 16.50 -1.38
N PHE A 386 -19.63 17.36 -2.41
CA PHE A 386 -20.21 18.70 -2.35
C PHE A 386 -21.35 18.91 -3.34
N GLU A 387 -22.28 19.79 -2.98
CA GLU A 387 -23.28 20.32 -3.90
C GLU A 387 -22.62 21.23 -4.95
N GLN A 388 -23.06 21.12 -6.21
CA GLN A 388 -22.47 21.80 -7.35
C GLN A 388 -22.40 23.33 -7.17
N GLY A 389 -21.23 23.92 -7.37
CA GLY A 389 -21.05 25.38 -7.25
C GLY A 389 -20.98 25.88 -5.81
N THR A 390 -20.87 24.98 -4.81
CA THR A 390 -20.93 25.35 -3.40
C THR A 390 -19.87 24.63 -2.56
N ARG A 391 -19.70 25.08 -1.31
CA ARG A 391 -18.95 24.39 -0.26
C ARG A 391 -19.86 23.61 0.71
N GLN A 392 -21.11 23.36 0.31
CA GLN A 392 -22.07 22.59 1.11
C GLN A 392 -21.85 21.11 0.85
N LEU A 393 -21.72 20.31 1.91
CA LEU A 393 -21.64 18.86 1.79
C LEU A 393 -23.01 18.29 1.42
N LYS A 394 -23.03 17.28 0.56
CA LYS A 394 -24.25 16.50 0.28
C LYS A 394 -24.70 15.73 1.53
N GLU A 395 -23.72 15.19 2.26
CA GLU A 395 -23.90 14.45 3.50
C GLU A 395 -22.68 14.66 4.41
N GLN A 396 -22.90 14.57 5.73
CA GLN A 396 -21.83 14.71 6.71
C GLN A 396 -20.72 13.69 6.43
N THR A 397 -19.51 14.21 6.24
CA THR A 397 -18.32 13.40 5.97
C THR A 397 -17.48 13.26 7.23
N TYR A 398 -17.07 12.03 7.55
CA TYR A 398 -16.31 11.67 8.75
C TYR A 398 -14.94 11.11 8.39
N LEU A 399 -13.99 11.22 9.32
CA LEU A 399 -12.66 10.62 9.19
C LEU A 399 -12.35 9.74 10.40
N TRP A 400 -12.31 8.42 10.20
CA TRP A 400 -11.73 7.50 11.17
C TRP A 400 -10.22 7.44 10.91
N ILE A 401 -9.42 7.70 11.94
CA ILE A 401 -7.95 7.73 11.81
C ILE A 401 -7.32 7.24 13.11
N ARG A 402 -6.37 6.31 12.98
CA ARG A 402 -5.69 5.66 14.10
C ARG A 402 -4.21 5.44 13.80
N ALA A 403 -3.38 5.55 14.83
CA ALA A 403 -2.03 5.02 14.75
C ALA A 403 -2.11 3.52 14.58
N TRP A 404 -1.52 3.01 13.50
CA TRP A 404 -1.66 1.61 13.14
C TRP A 404 -0.83 0.74 14.07
N ASP A 405 -1.55 -0.07 14.86
CA ASP A 405 -0.99 -1.05 15.78
C ASP A 405 -1.64 -2.41 15.50
N PRO A 406 -0.90 -3.37 14.91
CA PRO A 406 -1.45 -4.69 14.57
C PRO A 406 -1.91 -5.51 15.78
N GLU A 407 -1.55 -5.10 17.01
CA GLU A 407 -2.06 -5.70 18.24
C GLU A 407 -3.47 -5.19 18.61
N ALA A 408 -3.75 -3.92 18.33
CA ALA A 408 -5.03 -3.28 18.66
C ALA A 408 -6.06 -3.35 17.52
N TYR A 409 -5.59 -3.48 16.28
CA TYR A 409 -6.44 -3.51 15.09
C TYR A 409 -6.15 -4.77 14.26
N PRO A 410 -7.17 -5.60 14.00
CA PRO A 410 -6.99 -6.81 13.22
C PRO A 410 -6.73 -6.46 11.75
N GLY A 411 -5.88 -7.26 11.10
CA GLY A 411 -5.82 -7.24 9.64
C GLY A 411 -7.11 -7.80 9.03
N PRO A 412 -7.56 -7.27 7.88
CA PRO A 412 -8.89 -7.55 7.32
C PRO A 412 -9.12 -9.01 6.93
N TYR A 413 -8.04 -9.74 6.65
CA TYR A 413 -8.09 -11.17 6.32
C TYR A 413 -7.82 -12.05 7.54
N GLY A 414 -7.77 -11.50 8.75
CA GLY A 414 -7.51 -12.23 10.00
C GLY A 414 -6.05 -12.65 10.21
N TYR A 415 -5.15 -12.07 9.43
CA TYR A 415 -3.71 -12.12 9.69
C TYR A 415 -3.26 -10.73 10.12
N PRO A 416 -2.39 -10.61 11.13
CA PRO A 416 -1.72 -9.36 11.42
C PRO A 416 -1.06 -8.82 10.14
N ALA A 417 -1.15 -7.51 9.94
CA ALA A 417 -0.63 -6.82 8.76
C ALA A 417 0.05 -5.51 9.17
N TYR A 418 1.11 -5.13 8.47
CA TYR A 418 1.72 -3.81 8.63
C TYR A 418 0.85 -2.73 8.03
N LEU A 419 1.13 -1.46 8.36
CA LEU A 419 0.42 -0.33 7.76
C LEU A 419 0.53 -0.33 6.24
N ALA A 420 1.70 -0.73 5.70
CA ALA A 420 1.91 -0.76 4.27
C ALA A 420 1.14 -1.88 3.54
N GLU A 421 0.86 -2.97 4.24
CA GLU A 421 0.09 -4.12 3.75
C GLU A 421 -1.41 -3.90 3.95
N VAL A 422 -1.85 -3.31 5.07
CA VAL A 422 -3.29 -3.24 5.41
C VAL A 422 -4.09 -2.35 4.47
N GLU A 423 -3.51 -1.25 3.99
CA GLU A 423 -4.17 -0.29 3.08
C GLU A 423 -4.73 -0.97 1.81
N PRO A 424 -3.92 -1.62 0.95
CA PRO A 424 -4.44 -2.26 -0.26
C PRO A 424 -5.42 -3.40 0.05
N LEU A 425 -5.25 -4.09 1.19
CA LEU A 425 -6.18 -5.14 1.60
C LEU A 425 -7.57 -4.57 1.92
N LEU A 426 -7.62 -3.44 2.63
CA LEU A 426 -8.88 -2.77 2.96
C LEU A 426 -9.51 -2.10 1.75
N VAL A 427 -8.71 -1.50 0.86
CA VAL A 427 -9.20 -0.97 -0.42
C VAL A 427 -9.87 -2.09 -1.22
N GLY A 428 -9.23 -3.26 -1.32
CA GLY A 428 -9.79 -4.40 -2.04
C GLY A 428 -11.10 -4.92 -1.45
N LEU A 429 -11.25 -4.90 -0.12
CA LEU A 429 -12.52 -5.25 0.54
C LEU A 429 -13.59 -4.18 0.33
N ALA A 430 -13.25 -2.90 0.53
CA ALA A 430 -14.19 -1.80 0.38
C ALA A 430 -14.69 -1.69 -1.07
N TYR A 431 -13.82 -1.92 -2.06
CA TYR A 431 -14.19 -1.94 -3.47
C TYR A 431 -15.21 -3.04 -3.80
N GLU A 432 -15.10 -4.22 -3.17
CA GLU A 432 -16.08 -5.30 -3.36
C GLU A 432 -17.50 -4.86 -2.95
N VAL A 433 -17.58 -4.13 -1.83
CA VAL A 433 -18.87 -3.78 -1.22
C VAL A 433 -19.45 -2.50 -1.81
N TRP A 434 -18.59 -1.52 -2.08
CA TRP A 434 -18.97 -0.16 -2.44
C TRP A 434 -18.23 0.35 -3.68
N PRO A 435 -18.24 -0.37 -4.83
CA PRO A 435 -17.45 -0.01 -6.01
C PRO A 435 -17.81 1.37 -6.58
N GLU A 436 -19.07 1.76 -6.46
CA GLU A 436 -19.61 3.04 -6.95
C GLU A 436 -19.27 4.24 -6.05
N TYR A 437 -18.93 4.01 -4.77
CA TYR A 437 -18.77 5.09 -3.78
C TYR A 437 -17.31 5.34 -3.40
N LEU A 438 -16.44 4.36 -3.63
CA LEU A 438 -15.04 4.43 -3.29
C LEU A 438 -14.30 5.39 -4.25
N LEU A 439 -13.48 6.28 -3.70
CA LEU A 439 -12.74 7.32 -4.43
C LEU A 439 -11.23 7.04 -4.47
N ASN A 440 -10.82 5.81 -4.17
CA ASN A 440 -9.45 5.34 -4.37
C ASN A 440 -9.20 5.17 -5.88
N HIS A 441 -8.22 5.90 -6.41
CA HIS A 441 -7.85 5.86 -7.84
C HIS A 441 -6.61 5.00 -8.05
N ASN A 442 -6.55 4.24 -9.14
CA ASN A 442 -5.42 3.36 -9.52
C ASN A 442 -5.10 2.20 -8.53
N GLU A 443 -5.77 2.14 -7.38
CA GLU A 443 -5.64 1.07 -6.37
C GLU A 443 -6.79 0.04 -6.51
N VAL A 444 -7.70 0.28 -7.44
CA VAL A 444 -8.86 -0.53 -7.83
C VAL A 444 -8.74 -0.91 -9.32
N PRO A 445 -9.52 -1.87 -9.85
CA PRO A 445 -9.48 -2.24 -11.27
C PRO A 445 -9.56 -1.04 -12.22
N ASP A 446 -8.90 -1.14 -13.38
CA ASP A 446 -8.77 -0.01 -14.34
C ASP A 446 -10.14 0.48 -14.85
N ASP A 447 -11.15 -0.39 -14.87
CA ASP A 447 -12.54 -0.11 -15.26
C ASP A 447 -13.47 0.28 -14.10
N ALA A 448 -12.96 0.37 -12.87
CA ALA A 448 -13.74 0.75 -11.71
C ALA A 448 -14.36 2.16 -11.86
N PRO A 449 -15.57 2.40 -11.32
CA PRO A 449 -16.23 3.71 -11.37
C PRO A 449 -15.35 4.85 -10.83
N ALA A 450 -14.54 4.58 -9.80
CA ALA A 450 -13.59 5.51 -9.24
C ALA A 450 -12.63 6.11 -10.29
N ASN A 451 -12.21 5.33 -11.29
CA ASN A 451 -11.28 5.74 -12.34
C ASN A 451 -11.98 6.46 -13.51
N SER A 452 -13.29 6.71 -13.42
CA SER A 452 -14.05 7.44 -14.44
C SER A 452 -13.53 8.86 -14.63
N ARG A 453 -13.68 9.38 -15.86
CA ARG A 453 -13.39 10.78 -16.22
C ARG A 453 -14.63 11.65 -16.29
N GLU A 454 -15.79 11.12 -15.92
CA GLU A 454 -17.09 11.79 -16.06
C GLU A 454 -17.45 12.67 -14.86
N PHE A 455 -16.59 12.74 -13.83
CA PHE A 455 -16.81 13.63 -12.69
C PHE A 455 -16.85 15.09 -13.15
N GLU A 456 -17.85 15.82 -12.69
CA GLU A 456 -18.00 17.24 -12.95
C GLU A 456 -18.25 17.97 -11.63
N PHE A 457 -17.60 19.12 -11.46
CA PHE A 457 -17.84 20.00 -10.33
C PHE A 457 -17.72 21.44 -10.79
N ARG A 458 -18.75 22.25 -10.54
CA ARG A 458 -18.67 23.70 -10.70
C ARG A 458 -17.99 24.28 -9.45
N PRO A 459 -16.87 25.01 -9.59
CA PRO A 459 -16.26 25.69 -8.47
C PRO A 459 -17.20 26.69 -7.80
N VAL A 460 -16.89 27.04 -6.54
CA VAL A 460 -17.63 28.07 -5.79
C VAL A 460 -17.45 29.43 -6.47
N ASP A 461 -18.56 30.11 -6.77
CA ASP A 461 -18.53 31.48 -7.26
C ASP A 461 -18.06 32.43 -6.12
N GLU A 462 -17.14 33.36 -6.40
CA GLU A 462 -16.53 34.31 -5.44
C GLU A 462 -17.53 35.29 -4.75
N GLY A 463 -18.83 35.04 -4.82
CA GLY A 463 -19.91 35.89 -4.30
C GLY A 463 -20.66 35.38 -3.07
N TYR A 464 -20.30 34.23 -2.49
CA TYR A 464 -21.00 33.60 -1.35
C TYR A 464 -20.10 33.18 -0.19
#